data_AF-A0AAJ2NS98-F1
#
_entry.id   AF-A0AAJ2NS98-F1
#
_cell.length_a   1.000
_cell.length_b   1.000
_cell.length_c   1.000
_cell.angle_alpha   90.00
_cell.angle_beta   90.00
_cell.angle_gamma   90.00
#
_symmetry.space_group_name_H-M   'P 1'
#
loop_
_entity.id
_entity.type
_entity.pdbx_description
1 polymer ?
#
loop_
_entity_poly.entity_id
_entity_poly.type
_entity_poly.pdbx_seq_one_letter_code
_entity_poly.pdbx_strand_id
1 'polypeptide(L)'
;QTTRYDPSRIPSYVVPGIGFLGAGTILIHGGVTVKGLTTAASIWTVAGLGLVVGVGMYFEAVLATIIIITTLLFLDKLETKLESLFKKSDASQKNYLISIIINREKDNLARINQLLLDKKIEVQKFN
;
A
#
# COMPACT_ATOMS: atom_id res chain seq x y z
N GLN A 1 -49.22 13.80 13.77
CA GLN A 1 -48.04 14.35 13.08
C GLN A 1 -47.42 13.21 12.28
N THR A 2 -47.40 13.31 10.95
CA THR A 2 -46.71 12.32 10.10
C THR A 2 -45.22 12.54 10.25
N THR A 3 -44.53 11.67 10.98
CA THR A 3 -43.07 11.68 11.07
C THR A 3 -42.50 11.46 9.66
N ARG A 4 -41.92 12.51 9.08
CA ARG A 4 -41.30 12.47 7.75
C ARG A 4 -40.01 11.64 7.86
N TYR A 5 -40.08 10.37 7.49
CA TYR A 5 -38.90 9.51 7.37
C TYR A 5 -38.01 10.04 6.25
N ASP A 6 -36.76 10.36 6.59
CA ASP A 6 -35.76 10.86 5.65
C ASP A 6 -34.70 9.77 5.42
N PRO A 7 -34.79 9.01 4.32
CA PRO A 7 -33.89 7.89 4.04
C PRO A 7 -32.42 8.33 3.83
N SER A 8 -32.15 9.63 3.65
CA SER A 8 -30.79 10.15 3.48
C SER A 8 -29.96 10.19 4.77
N ARG A 9 -30.62 10.11 5.94
CA ARG A 9 -29.98 10.25 7.26
C ARG A 9 -29.05 9.09 7.62
N ILE A 10 -29.44 7.85 7.32
CA ILE A 10 -28.63 6.68 7.67
C ILE A 10 -27.29 6.68 6.91
N PRO A 11 -27.27 6.84 5.57
CA PRO A 11 -26.00 6.92 4.82
C PRO A 11 -25.09 8.07 5.28
N SER A 12 -25.66 9.22 5.64
CA SER A 12 -24.87 10.41 6.00
C SER A 12 -24.13 10.28 7.34
N TYR A 13 -24.57 9.39 8.24
CA TYR A 13 -23.80 9.05 9.44
C TYR A 13 -22.72 7.99 9.21
N VAL A 14 -22.93 7.07 8.25
CA VAL A 14 -22.02 5.96 7.98
C VAL A 14 -20.81 6.41 7.17
N VAL A 15 -21.03 7.21 6.12
CA VAL A 15 -19.99 7.64 5.16
C VAL A 15 -18.75 8.28 5.81
N PRO A 16 -18.86 9.17 6.80
CA PRO A 16 -17.69 9.73 7.49
C PRO A 16 -16.85 8.65 8.19
N GLY A 17 -17.49 7.67 8.83
CA GLY A 17 -16.82 6.59 9.56
C GLY A 17 -16.04 5.64 8.65
N ILE A 18 -16.66 5.20 7.55
CA ILE A 18 -15.98 4.34 6.57
C ILE A 18 -14.85 5.06 5.85
N GLY A 19 -14.97 6.37 5.64
CA GLY A 19 -13.89 7.17 5.07
C GLY A 19 -12.69 7.33 5.99
N PHE A 20 -12.93 7.49 7.29
CA PHE A 20 -11.86 7.47 8.28
C PHE A 20 -11.11 6.13 8.30
N LEU A 21 -11.84 5.00 8.26
CA LEU A 21 -11.22 3.67 8.19
C LEU A 21 -10.43 3.47 6.89
N GLY A 22 -10.98 3.88 5.75
CA GLY A 22 -10.30 3.82 4.45
C GLY A 22 -8.98 4.62 4.46
N ALA A 23 -9.01 5.88 4.90
CA ALA A 23 -7.81 6.69 5.04
C ALA A 23 -6.81 6.08 6.04
N GLY A 24 -7.30 5.52 7.15
CA GLY A 24 -6.48 4.80 8.12
C GLY A 24 -5.69 3.65 7.50
N THR A 25 -6.33 2.84 6.66
CA THR A 25 -5.64 1.71 6.00
C THR A 25 -4.51 2.14 5.05
N ILE A 26 -4.62 3.32 4.47
CA ILE A 26 -3.55 3.89 3.62
C ILE A 26 -2.37 4.36 4.48
N LEU A 27 -2.65 5.01 5.61
CA LEU A 27 -1.65 5.65 6.45
C LEU A 27 -0.92 4.70 7.41
N ILE A 28 -1.52 3.55 7.76
CA ILE A 28 -0.96 2.57 8.72
C ILE A 28 0.39 1.98 8.27
N HIS A 29 0.74 2.04 6.99
CA HIS A 29 1.93 1.37 6.44
C HIS A 29 3.24 2.17 6.53
N GLY A 30 3.25 3.35 7.18
CA GLY A 30 4.46 3.94 7.78
C GLY A 30 5.62 4.34 6.84
N GLY A 31 5.36 4.84 5.64
CA GLY A 31 6.43 5.29 4.73
C GLY A 31 5.99 6.31 3.66
N VAL A 32 6.96 6.80 2.88
CA VAL A 32 6.76 7.70 1.71
C VAL A 32 5.98 7.01 0.58
N THR A 33 5.96 5.67 0.59
CA THR A 33 5.26 4.85 -0.41
C THR A 33 3.82 4.60 0.03
N VAL A 34 2.86 5.04 -0.79
CA VAL A 34 1.42 4.76 -0.61
C VAL A 34 1.18 3.25 -0.69
N LYS A 35 0.72 2.63 0.39
CA LYS A 35 0.32 1.22 0.46
C LYS A 35 -1.11 1.11 1.00
N GLY A 36 -1.81 0.03 0.66
CA GLY A 36 -3.17 -0.22 1.17
C GLY A 36 -4.30 0.48 0.41
N LEU A 37 -4.03 1.02 -0.79
CA LEU A 37 -5.04 1.69 -1.62
C LEU A 37 -6.20 0.75 -2.00
N THR A 38 -5.88 -0.49 -2.39
CA THR A 38 -6.87 -1.52 -2.72
C THR A 38 -7.72 -1.91 -1.51
N THR A 39 -7.10 -1.99 -0.33
CA THR A 39 -7.81 -2.26 0.93
C THR A 39 -8.77 -1.12 1.28
N ALA A 40 -8.33 0.13 1.14
CA ALA A 40 -9.15 1.31 1.39
C ALA A 40 -10.38 1.37 0.47
N ALA A 41 -10.16 1.13 -0.84
CA ALA A 41 -11.24 1.06 -1.81
C ALA A 41 -12.23 -0.06 -1.47
N SER A 42 -11.73 -1.24 -1.10
CA SER A 42 -12.57 -2.39 -0.73
C SER A 42 -13.47 -2.10 0.47
N ILE A 43 -12.94 -1.46 1.52
CA ILE A 43 -13.73 -1.08 2.71
C ILE A 43 -14.86 -0.11 2.31
N TRP A 44 -14.55 0.90 1.50
CA TRP A 44 -15.54 1.88 1.05
C TRP A 44 -16.66 1.23 0.25
N THR A 45 -16.29 0.34 -0.67
CA THR A 45 -17.21 -0.34 -1.57
C THR A 45 -18.10 -1.35 -0.84
N VAL A 46 -17.55 -2.17 0.06
CA VAL A 46 -18.32 -3.15 0.85
C VAL A 46 -19.27 -2.45 1.82
N ALA A 47 -18.86 -1.32 2.41
CA ALA A 47 -19.76 -0.54 3.25
C ALA A 47 -20.94 0.06 2.46
N GLY A 48 -20.70 0.59 1.27
CA GLY A 48 -21.77 1.04 0.36
C GLY A 48 -22.73 -0.10 -0.01
N LEU A 49 -22.18 -1.28 -0.32
CA LEU A 49 -22.97 -2.48 -0.58
C LEU A 49 -23.85 -2.86 0.62
N GLY A 50 -23.30 -2.80 1.85
CA GLY A 50 -24.04 -3.03 3.08
C GLY A 50 -25.22 -2.07 3.27
N LEU A 51 -25.10 -0.80 2.86
CA LEU A 51 -26.21 0.16 2.88
C LEU A 51 -27.30 -0.21 1.87
N VAL A 52 -26.93 -0.59 0.65
CA VAL A 52 -27.88 -1.04 -0.39
C VAL A 52 -28.65 -2.27 0.06
N VAL A 53 -27.95 -3.25 0.65
CA VAL A 53 -28.58 -4.44 1.26
C VAL A 53 -29.48 -4.04 2.44
N GLY A 54 -29.03 -3.12 3.28
CA GLY A 54 -29.74 -2.66 4.48
C GLY A 54 -31.07 -1.95 4.19
N VAL A 55 -31.23 -1.36 3.01
CA VAL A 55 -32.50 -0.77 2.55
C VAL A 55 -33.37 -1.75 1.75
N GLY A 56 -32.94 -3.01 1.59
CA GLY A 56 -33.70 -4.08 0.92
C GLY A 56 -33.54 -4.16 -0.60
N MET A 57 -32.58 -3.43 -1.18
CA MET A 57 -32.32 -3.40 -2.62
C MET A 57 -31.44 -4.58 -3.06
N TYR A 58 -31.96 -5.80 -2.95
CA TYR A 58 -31.18 -7.02 -3.16
C TYR A 58 -30.74 -7.22 -4.61
N PHE A 59 -31.56 -6.79 -5.58
CA PHE A 59 -31.23 -6.94 -7.00
C PHE A 59 -30.00 -6.08 -7.37
N GLU A 60 -30.03 -4.81 -6.95
CA GLU A 60 -28.93 -3.86 -7.12
C GLU A 60 -27.70 -4.29 -6.32
N ALA A 61 -27.89 -4.87 -5.13
CA ALA A 61 -26.79 -5.43 -4.34
C ALA A 61 -26.09 -6.59 -5.05
N VAL A 62 -26.84 -7.52 -5.67
CA VAL A 62 -26.25 -8.62 -6.45
C VAL A 62 -25.50 -8.09 -7.67
N LEU A 63 -26.10 -7.16 -8.42
CA LEU A 63 -25.45 -6.53 -9.56
C LEU A 63 -24.15 -5.80 -9.16
N ALA A 64 -24.21 -5.00 -8.08
CA ALA A 64 -23.03 -4.33 -7.55
C ALA A 64 -21.96 -5.33 -7.12
N THR A 65 -22.33 -6.42 -6.44
CA THR A 65 -21.39 -7.46 -6.01
C THR A 65 -20.65 -8.09 -7.19
N ILE A 66 -21.36 -8.41 -8.28
CA ILE A 66 -20.74 -8.96 -9.51
C ILE A 66 -19.73 -7.97 -10.09
N ILE A 67 -20.07 -6.68 -10.16
CA ILE A 67 -19.19 -5.62 -10.65
C ILE A 67 -17.95 -5.50 -9.74
N ILE A 68 -18.14 -5.51 -8.42
CA ILE A 68 -17.06 -5.41 -7.43
C ILE A 68 -16.08 -6.57 -7.58
N ILE A 69 -16.58 -7.81 -7.62
CA ILE A 69 -15.74 -9.01 -7.80
C ILE A 69 -15.00 -8.95 -9.13
N THR A 70 -15.69 -8.58 -10.22
CA THR A 70 -15.07 -8.45 -11.54
C THR A 70 -13.94 -7.42 -11.51
N THR A 71 -14.15 -6.29 -10.84
CA THR A 71 -13.17 -5.21 -10.69
C THR A 71 -11.96 -5.69 -9.88
N LEU A 72 -12.17 -6.37 -8.75
CA LEU A 72 -11.09 -6.91 -7.91
C LEU A 72 -10.25 -7.94 -8.68
N LEU A 73 -10.89 -8.90 -9.36
CA LEU A 73 -10.19 -9.91 -10.16
C LEU A 73 -9.40 -9.30 -11.33
N PHE A 74 -9.91 -8.22 -11.90
CA PHE A 74 -9.21 -7.49 -12.96
C PHE A 74 -8.04 -6.68 -12.41
N LEU A 75 -8.20 -6.10 -11.23
CA LEU A 75 -7.18 -5.29 -10.57
C LEU A 75 -5.97 -6.15 -10.16
N ASP A 76 -6.16 -7.36 -9.63
CA ASP A 76 -5.05 -8.28 -9.31
C ASP A 76 -4.20 -8.63 -10.54
N LYS A 77 -4.87 -8.85 -11.68
CA LYS A 77 -4.18 -9.10 -12.97
C LYS A 77 -3.48 -7.86 -13.50
N LEU A 78 -4.07 -6.68 -13.27
CA LEU A 78 -3.47 -5.42 -13.66
C LEU A 78 -2.25 -5.11 -12.80
N GLU A 79 -2.32 -5.35 -11.48
CA GLU A 79 -1.24 -5.15 -10.53
C GLU A 79 -0.04 -6.01 -10.90
N THR A 80 -0.21 -7.31 -11.12
CA THR A 80 0.88 -8.19 -11.55
C THR A 80 1.51 -7.76 -12.89
N LYS A 81 0.69 -7.27 -13.84
CA LYS A 81 1.21 -6.74 -15.11
C LYS A 81 1.95 -5.42 -14.91
N LEU A 82 1.44 -4.51 -14.08
CA LEU A 82 2.06 -3.23 -13.75
C LEU A 82 3.35 -3.44 -12.95
N GLU A 83 3.38 -4.34 -11.98
CA GLU A 83 4.58 -4.70 -11.24
C GLU A 83 5.69 -5.17 -12.17
N SER A 84 5.38 -5.95 -13.21
CA SER A 84 6.39 -6.36 -14.20
C SER A 84 6.98 -5.17 -15.00
N LEU A 85 6.21 -4.09 -15.16
CA LEU A 85 6.63 -2.86 -15.83
C LEU A 85 7.40 -1.91 -14.89
N PHE A 86 6.95 -1.78 -13.63
CA PHE A 86 7.56 -0.91 -12.63
C PHE A 86 8.80 -1.53 -11.97
N LYS A 87 8.88 -2.86 -11.82
CA LYS A 87 10.07 -3.57 -11.27
C LYS A 87 11.31 -3.39 -12.16
N LYS A 88 11.14 -2.99 -13.42
CA LYS A 88 12.25 -2.58 -14.29
C LYS A 88 12.79 -1.18 -13.97
N SER A 89 11.99 -0.33 -13.31
CA SER A 89 12.36 1.03 -12.90
C SER A 89 12.91 1.11 -11.46
N ASP A 90 12.57 0.16 -10.59
CA ASP A 90 13.02 0.12 -9.18
C ASP A 90 14.11 -0.94 -8.91
N ALA A 91 14.79 -1.41 -9.96
CA ALA A 91 16.00 -2.22 -9.83
C ALA A 91 17.26 -1.38 -9.45
N SER A 92 17.08 -0.19 -8.85
CA SER A 92 18.15 0.79 -8.64
C SER A 92 18.58 1.02 -7.19
N GLN A 93 18.11 0.25 -6.20
CA GLN A 93 18.76 0.23 -4.87
C GLN A 93 18.73 -1.15 -4.22
N LYS A 94 19.51 -2.09 -4.76
CA LYS A 94 20.05 -3.17 -3.91
C LYS A 94 21.25 -2.60 -3.14
N ASN A 95 21.00 -2.08 -1.94
CA ASN A 95 22.06 -1.75 -1.00
C ASN A 95 22.66 -3.06 -0.47
N TYR A 96 23.76 -3.51 -1.07
CA TYR A 96 24.54 -4.61 -0.52
C TYR A 96 25.35 -4.08 0.67
N LEU A 97 24.88 -4.39 1.88
CA LEU A 97 25.67 -4.17 3.09
C LEU A 97 26.76 -5.25 3.15
N ILE A 98 28.02 -4.84 3.02
CA ILE A 98 29.19 -5.70 3.22
C ILE A 98 29.72 -5.41 4.62
N SER A 99 29.58 -6.35 5.55
CA SER A 99 30.25 -6.28 6.85
C SER A 99 31.64 -6.93 6.75
N ILE A 100 32.69 -6.14 6.95
CA ILE A 100 34.07 -6.62 6.99
C ILE A 100 34.49 -6.70 8.46
N ILE A 101 34.64 -7.92 8.99
CA ILE A 101 35.19 -8.16 10.32
C ILE A 101 36.72 -8.24 10.19
N ILE A 102 37.43 -7.23 10.71
CA ILE A 102 38.90 -7.14 10.60
C ILE A 102 39.52 -7.48 11.96
N ASN A 103 40.45 -8.43 11.96
CA ASN A 103 41.30 -8.73 13.10
C ASN A 103 42.37 -7.64 13.24
N ARG A 104 42.60 -7.11 14.46
CA ARG A 104 43.50 -5.97 14.72
C ARG A 104 44.98 -6.35 14.51
N GLU A 105 45.43 -6.40 13.27
CA GLU A 105 46.84 -6.19 12.93
C GLU A 105 47.00 -4.84 12.23
N LYS A 106 48.00 -4.07 12.68
CA LYS A 106 48.17 -2.63 12.43
C LYS A 106 48.33 -2.21 10.96
N ASP A 107 48.51 -3.16 10.03
CA ASP A 107 48.88 -2.88 8.63
C ASP A 107 47.74 -3.08 7.61
N ASN A 108 46.65 -3.75 8.00
CA ASN A 108 45.61 -4.17 7.05
C ASN A 108 44.57 -3.07 6.75
N LEU A 109 44.33 -2.15 7.69
CA LEU A 109 43.37 -1.04 7.51
C LEU A 109 43.83 -0.01 6.47
N ALA A 110 45.14 0.28 6.44
CA ALA A 110 45.72 1.23 5.50
C ALA A 110 45.69 0.69 4.06
N ARG A 111 46.00 -0.60 3.88
CA ARG A 111 45.95 -1.28 2.56
C ARG A 111 44.54 -1.34 1.99
N ILE A 112 43.54 -1.63 2.82
CA ILE A 112 42.14 -1.71 2.38
C ILE A 112 41.60 -0.33 2.00
N ASN A 113 41.91 0.71 2.78
CA ASN A 113 41.51 2.07 2.41
C ASN A 113 42.14 2.52 1.08
N GLN A 114 43.40 2.18 0.81
CA GLN A 114 44.02 2.44 -0.49
C GLN A 114 43.35 1.65 -1.63
N LEU A 115 43.01 0.38 -1.42
CA LEU A 115 42.29 -0.44 -2.40
C LEU A 115 40.85 0.05 -2.68
N LEU A 116 40.18 0.62 -1.68
CA LEU A 116 38.84 1.19 -1.82
C LEU A 116 38.85 2.54 -2.53
N LEU A 117 39.88 3.36 -2.29
CA LEU A 117 40.09 4.65 -2.97
C LEU A 117 40.50 4.45 -4.45
N ASP A 118 41.36 3.48 -4.74
CA ASP A 118 41.78 3.13 -6.11
C ASP A 118 40.59 2.67 -6.97
N LYS A 119 39.62 1.99 -6.35
CA LYS A 119 38.38 1.54 -7.02
C LYS A 119 37.23 2.55 -7.02
N LYS A 120 37.43 3.79 -6.54
CA LYS A 120 36.39 4.84 -6.44
C LYS A 120 35.12 4.41 -5.69
N ILE A 121 35.26 3.65 -4.60
CA ILE A 121 34.12 3.24 -3.78
C ILE A 121 34.00 4.20 -2.59
N GLU A 122 32.94 5.00 -2.57
CA GLU A 122 32.62 5.86 -1.42
C GLU A 122 32.10 5.01 -0.25
N VAL A 123 32.84 5.01 0.85
CA VAL A 123 32.45 4.32 2.08
C VAL A 123 31.68 5.28 2.96
N GLN A 124 30.35 5.15 2.99
CA GLN A 124 29.54 5.85 3.99
C GLN A 124 29.55 5.07 5.31
N LYS A 125 30.17 5.66 6.32
CA LYS A 125 30.24 5.10 7.67
C LYS A 125 28.91 5.38 8.39
N PHE A 126 28.09 4.34 8.56
CA PHE A 126 26.93 4.42 9.45
C PHE A 126 27.41 4.22 10.90
N ASN A 127 27.07 5.17 11.76
CA ASN A 127 27.41 5.21 13.19
C ASN A 127 26.31 4.56 14.02
#